data_AF-A0A1S4CER7-F1
#
_entry.id   AF-A0A1S4CER7-F1
#
_cell.length_a   1.000
_cell.length_b   1.000
_cell.length_c   1.000
_cell.angle_alpha   90.00
_cell.angle_beta   90.00
_cell.angle_gamma   90.00
#
_symmetry.space_group_name_H-M   'P 1'
#
loop_
_entity.id
_entity.type
_entity.pdbx_description
1 polymer ?
#
loop_
_entity_poly.entity_id
_entity_poly.type
_entity_poly.pdbx_seq_one_letter_code
_entity_poly.pdbx_strand_id
1 'polypeptide(L)'
;MDLSSSSPLHFILSLSFAFLVLSRGVLGATFTFVNKCEYTVWPGILANAGSPTLQSTGFELPQDSSRTFTAPTGWSGRFWGRTSCSFDGSGSGSCGTGDCGSGEVECNGAGAAPPATLAEFTLGTGGQDFYDVSLVDGYNLPMVVEASGGSGMCATTGCVTDLNQICPTELRSGGGEACRSACEAFNKPEYCCSGAYNTPATCKPSMYSQMFKNACPRSYSYAYDDPTSTFTCSGADYTVTFCPSTPSQKSTKDTTPTTTTPSDGGSYDGTGVVDPATGTGSSSGQMVSGSGAGLEYGSGTQFGSGSGTQYGSGSGTEYGSGTETQSGSGSQAMLADGSYLAGLAMGESTRVLSPTALHFSCLAATLVLFVFL
;
A
#
# COMPACT_ATOMS: atom_id res chain seq x y z
N MET A 1 10.80 -66.18 18.72
CA MET A 1 10.89 -64.82 18.14
C MET A 1 9.54 -64.56 17.52
N ASP A 2 8.58 -64.15 18.34
CA ASP A 2 7.22 -63.88 17.86
C ASP A 2 7.20 -62.48 17.27
N LEU A 3 7.23 -62.38 15.95
CA LEU A 3 6.98 -61.13 15.25
C LEU A 3 5.49 -60.83 15.38
N SER A 4 5.17 -59.95 16.33
CA SER A 4 3.84 -59.39 16.53
C SER A 4 3.27 -58.85 15.22
N SER A 5 2.17 -59.46 14.78
CA SER A 5 1.34 -59.01 13.66
C SER A 5 0.71 -57.66 14.05
N SER A 6 1.31 -56.56 13.62
CA SER A 6 0.69 -55.24 13.75
C SER A 6 -0.48 -55.15 12.79
N SER A 7 -1.68 -54.90 13.31
CA SER A 7 -2.89 -54.85 12.50
C SER A 7 -2.83 -53.66 11.52
N PRO A 8 -3.33 -53.80 10.28
CA PRO A 8 -3.30 -52.71 9.28
C PRO A 8 -4.07 -51.46 9.76
N LEU A 9 -4.98 -51.63 10.72
CA LEU A 9 -5.72 -50.56 11.37
C LEU A 9 -4.81 -49.62 12.18
N HIS A 10 -3.84 -50.17 12.93
CA HIS A 10 -2.89 -49.35 13.70
C HIS A 10 -1.99 -48.51 12.79
N PHE A 11 -1.60 -49.06 11.64
CA PHE A 11 -0.78 -48.35 10.66
C PHE A 11 -1.56 -47.17 10.05
N ILE A 12 -2.81 -47.39 9.63
CA ILE A 12 -3.70 -46.34 9.08
C ILE A 12 -4.01 -45.25 10.13
N LEU A 13 -4.24 -45.65 11.38
CA LEU A 13 -4.51 -44.69 12.46
C LEU A 13 -3.27 -43.86 12.81
N SER A 14 -2.07 -44.47 12.77
CA SER A 14 -0.81 -43.76 12.97
C SER A 14 -0.50 -42.77 11.84
N LEU A 15 -0.81 -43.14 10.60
CA LEU A 15 -0.58 -42.30 9.42
C LEU A 15 -1.56 -41.13 9.37
N SER A 16 -2.83 -41.34 9.75
CA SER A 16 -3.83 -40.28 9.84
C SER A 16 -3.58 -39.34 11.03
N PHE A 17 -3.13 -39.86 12.17
CA PHE A 17 -2.67 -39.02 13.29
C PHE A 17 -1.41 -38.21 12.91
N ALA A 18 -0.44 -38.81 12.20
CA ALA A 18 0.71 -38.09 11.68
C ALA A 18 0.30 -36.97 10.70
N PHE A 19 -0.69 -37.22 9.83
CA PHE A 19 -1.22 -36.22 8.90
C PHE A 19 -1.95 -35.07 9.63
N LEU A 20 -2.67 -35.36 10.74
CA LEU A 20 -3.30 -34.35 11.60
C LEU A 20 -2.29 -33.53 12.40
N VAL A 21 -1.17 -34.12 12.83
CA VAL A 21 -0.09 -33.41 13.55
C VAL A 21 0.78 -32.59 12.59
N LEU A 22 0.92 -33.03 11.33
CA LEU A 22 1.62 -32.30 10.26
C LEU A 22 0.78 -31.19 9.63
N SER A 23 -0.56 -31.26 9.71
CA SER A 23 -1.48 -30.21 9.30
C SER A 23 -1.72 -29.19 10.43
N ARG A 24 -0.62 -28.69 11.02
CA ARG A 24 -0.67 -27.37 11.66
C ARG A 24 -0.76 -26.35 10.53
N GLY A 25 -1.97 -26.16 9.99
CA GLY A 25 -2.27 -25.00 9.17
C GLY A 25 -1.84 -23.77 9.98
N VAL A 26 -0.94 -22.97 9.42
CA VAL A 26 -0.63 -21.68 10.00
C VAL A 26 -1.92 -20.87 9.93
N LEU A 27 -2.55 -20.62 11.09
CA LEU A 27 -3.63 -19.64 11.19
C LEU A 27 -2.96 -18.28 10.98
N GLY A 28 -3.09 -17.75 9.77
CA GLY A 28 -2.39 -16.56 9.30
C GLY A 28 -2.87 -16.15 7.92
N ALA A 29 -2.43 -15.00 7.44
CA ALA A 29 -2.75 -14.51 6.11
C ALA A 29 -1.55 -14.66 5.18
N THR A 30 -1.83 -14.99 3.93
CA THR A 30 -0.86 -14.99 2.85
C THR A 30 -0.88 -13.65 2.14
N PHE A 31 0.27 -12.98 2.09
CA PHE A 31 0.47 -11.75 1.34
C PHE A 31 1.17 -12.06 0.02
N THR A 32 0.53 -11.78 -1.10
CA THR A 32 1.12 -11.89 -2.44
C THR A 32 1.42 -10.51 -2.99
N PHE A 33 2.69 -10.22 -3.23
CA PHE A 33 3.16 -8.99 -3.86
C PHE A 33 3.23 -9.21 -5.36
N VAL A 34 2.65 -8.30 -6.14
CA VAL A 34 2.63 -8.36 -7.60
C VAL A 34 3.15 -7.05 -8.16
N ASN A 35 4.16 -7.11 -9.03
CA ASN A 35 4.63 -5.93 -9.75
C ASN A 35 4.03 -5.89 -11.16
N LYS A 36 3.19 -4.90 -11.41
CA LYS A 36 2.64 -4.60 -12.75
C LYS A 36 3.21 -3.31 -13.34
N CYS A 37 4.21 -2.70 -12.70
CA CYS A 37 4.94 -1.58 -13.24
C CYS A 37 5.83 -2.05 -14.41
N GLU A 38 6.14 -1.16 -15.34
CA GLU A 38 7.09 -1.40 -16.45
C GLU A 38 8.56 -1.36 -16.00
N TYR A 39 8.81 -1.41 -14.70
CA TYR A 39 10.11 -1.32 -14.07
C TYR A 39 10.14 -2.18 -12.79
N THR A 40 11.35 -2.54 -12.35
CA THR A 40 11.54 -3.24 -11.07
C THR A 40 11.14 -2.36 -9.90
N VAL A 41 10.41 -2.94 -8.95
CA VAL A 41 10.09 -2.34 -7.65
C VAL A 41 10.87 -3.11 -6.60
N TRP A 42 11.30 -2.44 -5.53
CA TRP A 42 11.89 -3.11 -4.37
C TRP A 42 10.98 -2.96 -3.16
N PRO A 43 10.03 -3.89 -2.92
CA PRO A 43 9.16 -3.77 -1.78
C PRO A 43 9.93 -3.74 -0.46
N GLY A 44 9.43 -2.94 0.49
CA GLY A 44 9.85 -2.93 1.88
C GLY A 44 8.73 -3.48 2.77
N ILE A 45 9.14 -4.14 3.85
CA ILE A 45 8.24 -4.72 4.84
C ILE A 45 8.70 -4.26 6.23
N LEU A 46 7.79 -3.62 6.95
CA LEU A 46 7.98 -3.28 8.35
C LEU A 46 6.90 -3.95 9.21
N ALA A 47 7.32 -4.77 10.16
CA ALA A 47 6.44 -5.24 11.23
C ALA A 47 6.34 -4.17 12.33
N ASN A 48 5.14 -3.92 12.83
CA ASN A 48 4.93 -3.00 13.94
C ASN A 48 5.46 -3.59 15.25
N ALA A 49 5.63 -2.73 16.26
CA ALA A 49 6.09 -3.15 17.58
C ALA A 49 5.24 -4.32 18.14
N GLY A 50 5.90 -5.39 18.56
CA GLY A 50 5.26 -6.60 19.07
C GLY A 50 4.88 -7.64 18.01
N SER A 51 4.95 -7.31 16.72
CA SER A 51 4.80 -8.27 15.62
C SER A 51 6.16 -8.86 15.20
N PRO A 52 6.22 -10.16 14.82
CA PRO A 52 7.45 -10.74 14.31
C PRO A 52 7.79 -10.20 12.92
N THR A 53 9.09 -10.12 12.61
CA THR A 53 9.56 -9.92 11.24
C THR A 53 9.10 -11.07 10.36
N LEU A 54 8.71 -10.77 9.12
CA LEU A 54 8.45 -11.81 8.13
C LEU A 54 9.78 -12.38 7.59
N GLN A 55 9.70 -13.28 6.60
CA GLN A 55 10.90 -13.94 6.04
C GLN A 55 11.89 -12.97 5.37
N SER A 56 11.47 -11.74 5.07
CA SER A 56 12.28 -10.65 4.55
C SER A 56 11.65 -9.32 4.99
N THR A 57 12.48 -8.29 5.10
CA THR A 57 12.14 -6.89 5.34
C THR A 57 12.29 -6.03 4.10
N GLY A 58 12.87 -6.55 3.01
CA GLY A 58 12.93 -5.89 1.72
C GLY A 58 13.51 -6.80 0.64
N PHE A 59 13.00 -6.68 -0.59
CA PHE A 59 13.40 -7.56 -1.70
C PHE A 59 13.24 -6.90 -3.06
N GLU A 60 13.91 -7.46 -4.07
CA GLU A 60 13.69 -7.10 -5.48
C GLU A 60 12.45 -7.82 -6.03
N LEU A 61 11.60 -7.09 -6.74
CA LEU A 61 10.43 -7.60 -7.44
C LEU A 61 10.44 -7.11 -8.90
N PRO A 62 11.00 -7.89 -9.85
CA PRO A 62 11.05 -7.54 -11.26
C PRO A 62 9.67 -7.31 -11.89
N GLN A 63 9.62 -6.63 -13.03
CA GLN A 63 8.40 -6.45 -13.81
C GLN A 63 7.66 -7.78 -14.03
N ASP A 64 6.34 -7.75 -13.92
CA ASP A 64 5.42 -8.88 -14.15
C ASP A 64 5.71 -10.13 -13.30
N SER A 65 6.40 -9.95 -12.18
CA SER A 65 6.69 -11.00 -11.22
C SER A 65 5.85 -10.87 -9.95
N SER A 66 5.84 -11.94 -9.16
CA SER A 66 5.16 -11.98 -7.86
C SER A 66 5.99 -12.71 -6.82
N ARG A 67 5.83 -12.32 -5.55
CA ARG A 67 6.43 -13.01 -4.40
C ARG A 67 5.45 -13.07 -3.24
N THR A 68 5.47 -14.17 -2.50
CA THR A 68 4.50 -14.44 -1.43
C THR A 68 5.18 -14.58 -0.08
N PHE A 69 4.50 -14.11 0.97
CA PHE A 69 4.88 -14.25 2.36
C PHE A 69 3.68 -14.70 3.20
N THR A 70 3.93 -15.39 4.30
CA THR A 70 2.90 -15.73 5.28
C THR A 70 3.14 -14.94 6.55
N ALA A 71 2.10 -14.28 7.06
CA ALA A 71 2.10 -13.60 8.33
C ALA A 71 1.23 -14.37 9.34
N PRO A 72 1.64 -14.47 10.61
CA PRO A 72 0.82 -15.11 11.63
C PRO A 72 -0.43 -14.29 11.93
N THR A 73 -1.47 -14.95 12.47
CA THR A 73 -2.62 -14.28 13.09
C THR A 73 -2.15 -13.25 14.14
N GLY A 74 -2.81 -12.09 14.22
CA GLY A 74 -2.37 -11.01 15.10
C GLY A 74 -1.24 -10.12 14.56
N TRP A 75 -0.68 -10.42 13.39
CA TRP A 75 0.39 -9.62 12.81
C TRP A 75 -0.10 -8.22 12.40
N SER A 76 0.67 -7.20 12.74
CA SER A 76 0.45 -5.82 12.32
C SER A 76 1.73 -5.26 11.70
N GLY A 77 1.59 -4.48 10.64
CA GLY A 77 2.71 -3.92 9.91
C GLY A 77 2.27 -3.23 8.63
N ARG A 78 3.27 -2.83 7.85
CA ARG A 78 3.07 -2.08 6.61
C ARG A 78 4.03 -2.51 5.52
N PHE A 79 3.59 -2.29 4.29
CA PHE A 79 4.34 -2.54 3.08
C PHE A 79 4.39 -1.29 2.20
N TRP A 80 5.45 -1.15 1.42
CA TRP A 80 5.58 -0.09 0.42
C TRP A 80 6.43 -0.56 -0.76
N GLY A 81 6.40 0.16 -1.87
CA GLY A 81 7.31 -0.06 -3.00
C GLY A 81 8.39 1.01 -3.04
N ARG A 82 9.65 0.60 -3.22
CA ARG A 82 10.76 1.51 -3.54
C ARG A 82 11.02 1.55 -5.04
N THR A 83 11.38 2.72 -5.56
CA THR A 83 11.67 2.93 -6.98
C THR A 83 13.02 3.59 -7.19
N SER A 84 13.50 3.55 -8.44
CA SER A 84 14.77 4.16 -8.83
C SER A 84 15.94 3.67 -7.95
N CYS A 85 15.94 2.38 -7.62
CA CYS A 85 16.94 1.78 -6.74
C CYS A 85 18.18 1.34 -7.52
N SER A 86 19.33 1.48 -6.88
CA SER A 86 20.61 0.96 -7.36
C SER A 86 21.30 0.24 -6.22
N PHE A 87 21.28 -1.10 -6.27
CA PHE A 87 22.01 -1.97 -5.35
C PHE A 87 23.16 -2.65 -6.09
N ASP A 88 24.31 -2.76 -5.45
CA ASP A 88 25.46 -3.47 -5.98
C ASP A 88 25.32 -5.00 -5.80
N GLY A 89 26.34 -5.75 -6.24
CA GLY A 89 26.33 -7.21 -6.14
C GLY A 89 26.32 -7.77 -4.71
N SER A 90 26.58 -6.94 -3.69
CA SER A 90 26.44 -7.27 -2.27
C SER A 90 25.03 -7.00 -1.73
N GLY A 91 24.19 -6.29 -2.48
CA GLY A 91 22.88 -5.83 -2.01
C GLY A 91 22.91 -4.45 -1.35
N SER A 92 24.04 -3.75 -1.37
CA SER A 92 24.22 -2.43 -0.76
C SER A 92 23.87 -1.32 -1.75
N GLY A 93 23.19 -0.27 -1.31
CA GLY A 93 22.68 0.77 -2.21
C GLY A 93 21.63 1.69 -1.61
N SER A 94 20.86 2.33 -2.48
CA SER A 94 19.78 3.25 -2.10
C SER A 94 18.72 3.35 -3.20
N CYS A 95 17.57 3.94 -2.84
CA CYS A 95 16.44 4.18 -3.73
C CYS A 95 16.11 5.67 -3.86
N GLY A 96 15.55 6.07 -4.99
CA GLY A 96 15.10 7.45 -5.23
C GLY A 96 13.82 7.80 -4.47
N THR A 97 12.91 6.84 -4.31
CA THR A 97 11.67 7.01 -3.53
C THR A 97 11.45 5.84 -2.57
N GLY A 98 10.86 6.13 -1.40
CA GLY A 98 10.52 5.13 -0.38
C GLY A 98 11.73 4.45 0.27
N ASP A 99 12.95 4.94 0.06
CA ASP A 99 14.17 4.36 0.62
C ASP A 99 14.05 4.19 2.14
N CYS A 100 14.52 3.07 2.67
CA CYS A 100 14.41 2.81 4.11
C CYS A 100 15.67 3.16 4.91
N GLY A 101 16.69 3.76 4.26
CA GLY A 101 17.89 4.25 4.92
C GLY A 101 18.79 3.16 5.51
N SER A 102 18.50 1.88 5.28
CA SER A 102 19.32 0.76 5.75
C SER A 102 20.64 0.64 4.99
N GLY A 103 20.73 1.26 3.80
CA GLY A 103 21.84 1.08 2.87
C GLY A 103 21.85 -0.27 2.15
N GLU A 104 20.78 -1.06 2.28
CA GLU A 104 20.70 -2.45 1.81
C GLU A 104 19.34 -2.75 1.17
N VAL A 105 19.24 -3.85 0.40
CA VAL A 105 17.95 -4.34 -0.10
C VAL A 105 16.99 -4.64 1.05
N GLU A 106 17.48 -5.22 2.14
CA GLU A 106 16.72 -5.46 3.36
C GLU A 106 16.56 -4.17 4.18
N CYS A 107 15.35 -3.87 4.66
CA CYS A 107 15.08 -2.66 5.44
C CYS A 107 15.41 -2.80 6.93
N ASN A 108 15.63 -4.01 7.44
CA ASN A 108 16.16 -4.28 8.78
C ASN A 108 15.39 -3.58 9.92
N GLY A 109 14.07 -3.47 9.78
CA GLY A 109 13.20 -2.81 10.77
C GLY A 109 13.11 -1.29 10.62
N ALA A 110 13.72 -0.70 9.59
CA ALA A 110 13.49 0.69 9.22
C ALA A 110 12.24 0.85 8.33
N GLY A 111 11.54 1.97 8.51
CA GLY A 111 10.40 2.36 7.66
C GLY A 111 10.85 3.11 6.41
N ALA A 112 9.91 3.34 5.49
CA ALA A 112 10.13 4.16 4.32
C ALA A 112 10.42 5.63 4.71
N ALA A 113 11.37 6.27 4.04
CA ALA A 113 11.48 7.72 3.99
C ALA A 113 10.36 8.27 3.08
N PRO A 114 9.47 9.14 3.60
CA PRO A 114 8.44 9.78 2.78
C PRO A 114 9.05 10.61 1.65
N PRO A 115 8.35 10.78 0.51
CA PRO A 115 7.01 10.28 0.23
C PRO A 115 6.94 8.80 -0.16
N ALA A 116 5.97 8.07 0.39
CA ALA A 116 5.72 6.67 0.04
C ALA A 116 4.23 6.30 0.20
N THR A 117 3.68 5.59 -0.79
CA THR A 117 2.37 4.96 -0.66
C THR A 117 2.50 3.70 0.20
N LEU A 118 1.67 3.60 1.24
CA LEU A 118 1.73 2.51 2.22
C LEU A 118 0.51 1.60 2.08
N ALA A 119 0.71 0.29 2.21
CA ALA A 119 -0.36 -0.66 2.52
C ALA A 119 -0.21 -1.09 3.97
N GLU A 120 -1.22 -0.85 4.80
CA GLU A 120 -1.18 -1.05 6.24
C GLU A 120 -2.14 -2.18 6.64
N PHE A 121 -1.72 -3.02 7.59
CA PHE A 121 -2.47 -4.19 8.02
C PHE A 121 -2.42 -4.38 9.54
N THR A 122 -3.54 -4.85 10.08
CA THR A 122 -3.65 -5.44 11.42
C THR A 122 -4.52 -6.69 11.32
N LEU A 123 -3.90 -7.86 11.39
CA LEU A 123 -4.59 -9.15 11.29
C LEU A 123 -5.22 -9.52 12.63
N GLY A 124 -6.46 -10.00 12.61
CA GLY A 124 -7.15 -10.45 13.81
C GLY A 124 -6.57 -11.77 14.36
N THR A 125 -6.78 -12.03 15.65
CA THR A 125 -6.49 -13.31 16.33
C THR A 125 -7.72 -14.22 16.37
N GLY A 126 -8.22 -14.60 15.18
CA GLY A 126 -9.57 -15.18 15.02
C GLY A 126 -10.69 -14.14 15.01
N GLY A 127 -10.32 -12.86 14.89
CA GLY A 127 -11.21 -11.72 14.71
C GLY A 127 -11.19 -11.18 13.27
N GLN A 128 -11.55 -9.92 13.13
CA GLN A 128 -11.54 -9.21 11.86
C GLN A 128 -10.18 -8.56 11.63
N ASP A 129 -9.69 -8.64 10.39
CA ASP A 129 -8.51 -7.92 9.92
C ASP A 129 -8.92 -6.50 9.53
N PHE A 130 -8.01 -5.56 9.74
CA PHE A 130 -8.11 -4.18 9.29
C PHE A 130 -6.99 -3.92 8.30
N TYR A 131 -7.31 -3.31 7.18
CA TYR A 131 -6.33 -2.97 6.16
C TYR A 131 -6.75 -1.76 5.34
N ASP A 132 -5.74 -1.06 4.84
CA ASP A 132 -5.93 0.13 4.02
C ASP A 132 -4.70 0.39 3.14
N VAL A 133 -4.88 1.28 2.18
CA VAL A 133 -3.76 1.96 1.51
C VAL A 133 -3.80 3.43 1.93
N SER A 134 -2.65 3.93 2.37
CA SER A 134 -2.50 5.23 2.99
C SER A 134 -1.54 6.12 2.20
N LEU A 135 -1.98 7.37 2.04
CA LEU A 135 -1.26 8.47 1.42
C LEU A 135 -0.91 9.57 2.44
N VAL A 136 -1.03 9.24 3.74
CA VAL A 136 -0.67 10.15 4.85
C VAL A 136 0.80 10.55 4.76
N ASP A 137 1.64 9.58 4.38
CA ASP A 137 3.08 9.76 4.15
C ASP A 137 3.40 10.11 2.69
N GLY A 138 2.41 10.55 1.91
CA GLY A 138 2.58 10.92 0.51
C GLY A 138 2.36 9.77 -0.46
N TYR A 139 2.84 9.95 -1.68
CA TYR A 139 2.63 9.06 -2.80
C TYR A 139 3.90 8.95 -3.63
N ASN A 140 4.26 7.74 -4.07
CA ASN A 140 5.34 7.54 -5.03
C ASN A 140 4.93 6.65 -6.21
N LEU A 141 4.08 5.63 -6.00
CA LEU A 141 3.57 4.78 -7.07
C LEU A 141 2.16 4.25 -6.80
N PRO A 142 1.38 3.89 -7.84
CA PRO A 142 0.03 3.38 -7.66
C PRO A 142 0.05 2.00 -6.97
N MET A 143 -0.87 1.78 -6.04
CA MET A 143 -0.92 0.56 -5.23
C MET A 143 -2.37 0.20 -4.90
N VAL A 144 -2.69 -1.09 -4.99
CA VAL A 144 -3.97 -1.64 -4.50
C VAL A 144 -3.76 -2.89 -3.66
N VAL A 145 -4.68 -3.10 -2.72
CA VAL A 145 -4.78 -4.31 -1.90
C VAL A 145 -6.13 -4.96 -2.17
N GLU A 146 -6.10 -6.24 -2.53
CA GLU A 146 -7.28 -7.07 -2.77
C GLU A 146 -7.31 -8.25 -1.79
N ALA A 147 -8.44 -8.44 -1.11
CA ALA A 147 -8.66 -9.59 -0.22
C ALA A 147 -9.26 -10.77 -1.00
N SER A 148 -8.86 -12.00 -0.68
CA SER A 148 -9.31 -13.25 -1.32
C SER A 148 -9.72 -14.29 -0.28
N GLY A 149 -10.77 -15.07 -0.58
CA GLY A 149 -11.23 -16.22 0.23
C GLY A 149 -11.97 -15.89 1.53
N GLY A 150 -11.78 -14.70 2.10
CA GLY A 150 -12.38 -14.30 3.37
C GLY A 150 -13.86 -13.91 3.32
N SER A 151 -14.37 -13.46 4.47
CA SER A 151 -15.77 -13.05 4.67
C SER A 151 -15.89 -11.67 5.32
N GLY A 152 -17.01 -10.99 5.10
CA GLY A 152 -17.23 -9.60 5.52
C GLY A 152 -17.23 -8.64 4.33
N MET A 153 -16.75 -7.41 4.52
CA MET A 153 -16.71 -6.41 3.45
C MET A 153 -15.66 -6.77 2.38
N CYS A 154 -14.45 -7.14 2.81
CA CYS A 154 -13.36 -7.63 1.97
C CYS A 154 -13.13 -6.82 0.69
N ALA A 155 -13.32 -5.50 0.77
CA ALA A 155 -13.32 -4.65 -0.39
C ALA A 155 -11.90 -4.16 -0.73
N THR A 156 -11.59 -4.07 -2.02
CA THR A 156 -10.30 -3.59 -2.52
C THR A 156 -9.96 -2.19 -2.00
N THR A 157 -8.75 -1.90 -1.57
CA THR A 157 -8.33 -0.54 -1.17
C THR A 157 -7.16 -0.09 -2.03
N GLY A 158 -6.95 1.22 -2.17
CA GLY A 158 -5.83 1.72 -2.97
C GLY A 158 -6.11 2.85 -3.93
N CYS A 159 -5.05 3.16 -4.67
CA CYS A 159 -5.02 4.17 -5.71
C CYS A 159 -4.48 3.61 -7.02
N VAL A 160 -5.31 3.66 -8.07
CA VAL A 160 -4.94 3.31 -9.44
C VAL A 160 -4.48 4.53 -10.26
N THR A 161 -4.79 5.73 -9.78
CA THR A 161 -4.41 7.00 -10.43
C THR A 161 -2.93 7.27 -10.19
N ASP A 162 -2.21 7.72 -11.23
CA ASP A 162 -0.87 8.28 -11.07
C ASP A 162 -0.95 9.70 -10.52
N LEU A 163 -0.84 9.82 -9.19
CA LEU A 163 -0.89 11.11 -8.47
C LEU A 163 0.30 12.03 -8.82
N ASN A 164 1.42 11.48 -9.30
CA ASN A 164 2.59 12.29 -9.65
C ASN A 164 2.28 13.25 -10.82
N GLN A 165 1.38 12.87 -11.73
CA GLN A 165 0.97 13.70 -12.87
C GLN A 165 0.21 14.97 -12.45
N ILE A 166 -0.49 14.92 -11.33
CA ILE A 166 -1.31 16.03 -10.82
C ILE A 166 -0.74 16.63 -9.53
N CYS A 167 0.45 16.21 -9.11
CA CYS A 167 1.09 16.68 -7.90
C CYS A 167 1.37 18.20 -8.00
N PRO A 168 0.86 19.02 -7.05
CA PRO A 168 1.16 20.45 -6.97
C PRO A 168 2.66 20.68 -6.84
N THR A 169 3.15 21.80 -7.40
CA THR A 169 4.60 22.07 -7.50
C THR A 169 5.27 22.06 -6.13
N GLU A 170 4.60 22.62 -5.13
CA GLU A 170 5.04 22.72 -3.74
C GLU A 170 5.11 21.35 -3.02
N LEU A 171 4.44 20.32 -3.54
CA LEU A 171 4.46 18.97 -2.98
C LEU A 171 5.36 17.99 -3.76
N ARG A 172 5.82 18.34 -4.95
CA ARG A 172 6.70 17.47 -5.74
C ARG A 172 7.99 17.15 -5.00
N SER A 173 8.46 15.92 -5.17
CA SER A 173 9.75 15.42 -4.70
C SER A 173 10.41 14.58 -5.80
N GLY A 174 11.74 14.39 -5.72
CA GLY A 174 12.48 13.54 -6.66
C GLY A 174 12.29 13.93 -8.13
N GLY A 175 12.26 15.23 -8.45
CA GLY A 175 12.03 15.69 -9.83
C GLY A 175 10.61 15.44 -10.37
N GLY A 176 9.65 15.08 -9.51
CA GLY A 176 8.29 14.70 -9.89
C GLY A 176 8.03 13.20 -9.86
N GLU A 177 9.00 12.38 -9.45
CA GLU A 177 8.83 10.92 -9.25
C GLU A 177 7.98 10.58 -8.02
N ALA A 178 7.75 11.55 -7.13
CA ALA A 178 6.90 11.37 -5.97
C ALA A 178 6.20 12.67 -5.54
N CYS A 179 5.10 12.51 -4.79
CA CYS A 179 4.28 13.59 -4.27
C CYS A 179 4.19 13.52 -2.75
N ARG A 180 4.70 14.55 -2.08
CA ARG A 180 4.64 14.69 -0.63
C ARG A 180 3.22 14.93 -0.15
N SER A 181 2.88 14.45 1.03
CA SER A 181 1.72 14.95 1.75
C SER A 181 1.98 16.37 2.25
N ALA A 182 0.92 17.10 2.61
CA ALA A 182 1.07 18.42 3.22
C ALA A 182 1.77 18.37 4.59
N CYS A 183 1.63 17.26 5.33
CA CYS A 183 2.35 17.09 6.59
C CYS A 183 3.85 17.06 6.34
N GLU A 184 4.32 16.22 5.41
CA GLU A 184 5.74 16.18 5.05
C GLU A 184 6.19 17.57 4.60
N ALA A 185 5.50 18.14 3.60
CA ALA A 185 6.02 19.30 2.89
C ALA A 185 6.11 20.57 3.75
N PHE A 186 5.23 20.72 4.74
CA PHE A 186 5.11 21.94 5.51
C PHE A 186 5.34 21.76 7.02
N ASN A 187 5.31 20.51 7.52
CA ASN A 187 5.48 20.16 8.93
C ASN A 187 4.62 21.02 9.88
N LYS A 188 3.38 21.30 9.49
CA LYS A 188 2.44 22.12 10.27
C LYS A 188 1.48 21.25 11.08
N PRO A 189 1.15 21.61 12.34
CA PRO A 189 0.24 20.83 13.18
C PRO A 189 -1.11 20.52 12.53
N GLU A 190 -1.67 21.45 11.77
CA GLU A 190 -2.95 21.28 11.06
C GLU A 190 -2.90 20.26 9.91
N TYR A 191 -1.72 20.00 9.33
CA TYR A 191 -1.54 18.98 8.29
C TYR A 191 -1.11 17.64 8.85
N CYS A 192 -0.34 17.66 9.94
CA CYS A 192 0.17 16.47 10.62
C CYS A 192 -0.77 15.93 11.70
N CYS A 193 -1.89 16.61 11.94
CA CYS A 193 -2.85 16.31 13.00
C CYS A 193 -2.19 16.13 14.37
N SER A 194 -1.39 17.13 14.77
CA SER A 194 -0.63 17.12 16.02
C SER A 194 -0.94 18.35 16.88
N GLY A 195 -0.50 18.34 18.13
CA GLY A 195 -0.75 19.43 19.08
C GLY A 195 -2.24 19.75 19.21
N ALA A 196 -2.64 21.00 18.93
CA ALA A 196 -4.04 21.42 18.99
C ALA A 196 -4.95 20.73 17.95
N TYR A 197 -4.37 20.08 16.94
CA TYR A 197 -5.07 19.38 15.87
C TYR A 197 -5.05 17.85 16.04
N ASN A 198 -4.72 17.33 17.23
CA ASN A 198 -4.59 15.89 17.50
C ASN A 198 -5.92 15.14 17.71
N THR A 199 -7.03 15.65 17.15
CA THR A 199 -8.31 14.95 17.20
C THR A 199 -9.02 15.07 15.84
N PRO A 200 -9.91 14.12 15.48
CA PRO A 200 -10.76 14.26 14.29
C PRO A 200 -11.66 15.52 14.31
N ALA A 201 -11.97 16.02 15.52
CA ALA A 201 -12.75 17.23 15.69
C ALA A 201 -11.95 18.48 15.30
N THR A 202 -10.63 18.50 15.52
CA THR A 202 -9.78 19.67 15.32
C THR A 202 -8.92 19.59 14.05
N CYS A 203 -8.45 18.43 13.62
CA CYS A 203 -7.80 18.26 12.31
C CYS A 203 -8.86 18.10 11.21
N LYS A 204 -8.92 19.05 10.28
CA LYS A 204 -9.86 19.01 9.15
C LYS A 204 -9.14 18.71 7.84
N PRO A 205 -9.82 18.13 6.85
CA PRO A 205 -9.26 17.98 5.51
C PRO A 205 -8.74 19.32 4.98
N SER A 206 -7.55 19.30 4.39
CA SER A 206 -6.97 20.44 3.68
C SER A 206 -7.26 20.34 2.18
N MET A 207 -6.95 21.40 1.42
CA MET A 207 -7.01 21.33 -0.05
C MET A 207 -6.08 20.23 -0.62
N TYR A 208 -4.97 19.94 0.05
CA TYR A 208 -4.03 18.91 -0.38
C TYR A 208 -4.53 17.49 -0.11
N SER A 209 -5.06 17.23 1.10
CA SER A 209 -5.63 15.92 1.41
C SER A 209 -6.89 15.66 0.58
N GLN A 210 -7.69 16.69 0.32
CA GLN A 210 -8.85 16.56 -0.57
C GLN A 210 -8.43 16.23 -2.02
N MET A 211 -7.30 16.76 -2.50
CA MET A 211 -6.76 16.40 -3.82
C MET A 211 -6.37 14.92 -3.87
N PHE A 212 -5.66 14.42 -2.85
CA PHE A 212 -5.34 12.99 -2.73
C PHE A 212 -6.61 12.12 -2.66
N LYS A 213 -7.59 12.50 -1.83
CA LYS A 213 -8.85 11.77 -1.71
C LYS A 213 -9.64 11.76 -3.02
N ASN A 214 -9.70 12.88 -3.73
CA ASN A 214 -10.42 12.95 -5.00
C ASN A 214 -9.80 12.05 -6.08
N ALA A 215 -8.47 11.95 -6.10
CA ALA A 215 -7.74 11.07 -7.02
C ALA A 215 -7.81 9.59 -6.62
N CYS A 216 -7.85 9.33 -5.31
CA CYS A 216 -7.77 8.02 -4.68
C CYS A 216 -8.85 7.88 -3.59
N PRO A 217 -10.14 7.77 -3.96
CA PRO A 217 -11.25 7.81 -3.00
C PRO A 217 -11.28 6.64 -2.02
N ARG A 218 -10.55 5.56 -2.33
CA ARG A 218 -10.45 4.35 -1.52
C ARG A 218 -9.13 4.28 -0.71
N SER A 219 -8.45 5.41 -0.53
CA SER A 219 -7.22 5.50 0.26
C SER A 219 -7.35 6.55 1.36
N TYR A 220 -6.60 6.37 2.45
CA TYR A 220 -6.39 7.42 3.45
C TYR A 220 -5.63 8.58 2.82
N SER A 221 -6.13 9.80 2.95
CA SER A 221 -5.52 11.01 2.41
C SER A 221 -4.88 11.91 3.49
N TYR A 222 -5.23 11.70 4.75
CA TYR A 222 -4.64 12.32 5.94
C TYR A 222 -4.98 11.50 7.21
N ALA A 223 -4.36 11.82 8.34
CA ALA A 223 -4.39 10.98 9.55
C ALA A 223 -5.78 10.71 10.15
N TYR A 224 -6.74 11.63 10.00
CA TYR A 224 -8.13 11.46 10.47
C TYR A 224 -9.13 11.45 9.33
N ASP A 225 -8.72 10.93 8.17
CA ASP A 225 -9.66 10.70 7.07
C ASP A 225 -10.83 9.82 7.51
N ASP A 226 -11.93 9.95 6.79
CA ASP A 226 -13.16 9.29 7.17
C ASP A 226 -13.04 7.75 7.13
N PRO A 227 -13.94 7.04 7.85
CA PRO A 227 -13.93 5.58 7.90
C PRO A 227 -14.18 4.89 6.56
N THR A 228 -14.38 5.61 5.44
CA THR A 228 -14.49 4.97 4.11
C THR A 228 -13.16 4.40 3.61
N SER A 229 -12.09 4.62 4.37
CA SER A 229 -10.72 4.30 3.99
C SER A 229 -10.13 3.10 4.75
N THR A 230 -10.74 2.67 5.86
CA THR A 230 -10.39 1.42 6.56
C THR A 230 -11.32 0.31 6.07
N PHE A 231 -10.73 -0.78 5.61
CA PHE A 231 -11.46 -1.94 5.13
C PHE A 231 -11.25 -3.13 6.06
N THR A 232 -12.24 -3.99 6.10
CA THR A 232 -12.23 -5.12 7.01
C THR A 232 -12.59 -6.43 6.32
N CYS A 233 -11.95 -7.50 6.75
CA CYS A 233 -12.18 -8.84 6.23
C CYS A 233 -11.81 -9.88 7.28
N SER A 234 -12.39 -11.07 7.22
CA SER A 234 -12.09 -12.15 8.16
C SER A 234 -11.65 -13.39 7.40
N GLY A 235 -10.47 -13.93 7.76
CA GLY A 235 -9.94 -15.16 7.20
C GLY A 235 -9.57 -15.05 5.72
N ALA A 236 -8.99 -13.91 5.32
CA ALA A 236 -8.57 -13.67 3.94
C ALA A 236 -7.05 -13.79 3.76
N ASP A 237 -6.68 -14.09 2.52
CA ASP A 237 -5.36 -13.77 1.97
C ASP A 237 -5.43 -12.43 1.23
N TYR A 238 -4.28 -11.78 1.05
CA TYR A 238 -4.20 -10.43 0.48
C TYR A 238 -3.22 -10.37 -0.67
N THR A 239 -3.59 -9.66 -1.74
CA THR A 239 -2.71 -9.35 -2.86
C THR A 239 -2.41 -7.86 -2.89
N VAL A 240 -1.13 -7.50 -2.75
CA VAL A 240 -0.63 -6.13 -2.88
C VAL A 240 -0.09 -5.97 -4.30
N THR A 241 -0.75 -5.16 -5.13
CA THR A 241 -0.36 -4.93 -6.52
C THR A 241 0.18 -3.53 -6.70
N PHE A 242 1.41 -3.43 -7.19
CA PHE A 242 2.04 -2.17 -7.63
C PHE A 242 1.71 -1.90 -9.10
N CYS A 243 1.38 -0.65 -9.43
CA CYS A 243 0.92 -0.20 -10.75
C CYS A 243 -0.23 -1.07 -11.33
N PRO A 244 -1.34 -1.28 -10.60
CA PRO A 244 -2.48 -2.04 -11.11
C PRO A 244 -3.01 -1.45 -12.41
N SER A 245 -3.35 -2.30 -13.36
CA SER A 245 -4.00 -1.87 -14.59
C SER A 245 -5.38 -1.28 -14.28
N THR A 246 -5.73 -0.17 -14.92
CA THR A 246 -7.13 0.26 -14.93
C THR A 246 -7.96 -0.78 -15.70
N PRO A 247 -9.20 -1.11 -15.28
CA PRO A 247 -10.04 -2.11 -15.96
C PRO A 247 -10.22 -1.88 -17.47
N SER A 248 -9.98 -0.67 -17.96
CA SER A 248 -10.12 -0.27 -19.37
C SER A 248 -8.96 -0.72 -20.28
N GLN A 249 -7.83 -1.19 -19.74
CA GLN A 249 -6.65 -1.59 -20.53
C GLN A 249 -6.59 -3.09 -20.87
N LYS A 250 -7.62 -3.88 -20.52
CA LYS A 250 -7.75 -5.26 -21.04
C LYS A 250 -8.29 -5.23 -22.48
N SER A 251 -7.58 -4.58 -23.40
CA SER A 251 -7.91 -4.68 -24.82
C SER A 251 -7.33 -5.97 -25.39
N THR A 252 -8.19 -6.97 -25.50
CA THR A 252 -8.32 -7.85 -26.67
C THR A 252 -7.03 -8.13 -27.44
N LYS A 253 -6.24 -9.09 -26.97
CA LYS A 253 -5.39 -9.87 -27.86
C LYS A 253 -6.19 -11.09 -28.28
N ASP A 254 -7.14 -10.89 -29.19
CA ASP A 254 -7.84 -12.02 -29.79
C ASP A 254 -7.99 -11.89 -31.31
N THR A 255 -7.43 -12.90 -31.95
CA THR A 255 -7.78 -13.51 -33.23
C THR A 255 -7.97 -12.64 -34.49
N THR A 256 -7.00 -12.77 -35.39
CA THR A 256 -7.15 -12.57 -36.84
C THR A 256 -8.39 -13.29 -37.38
N PRO A 257 -9.30 -12.63 -38.11
CA PRO A 257 -10.39 -13.32 -38.79
C PRO A 257 -9.93 -13.83 -40.17
N THR A 258 -9.80 -15.15 -40.29
CA THR A 258 -9.76 -15.84 -41.59
C THR A 258 -11.14 -15.71 -42.23
N THR A 259 -11.22 -15.01 -43.36
CA THR A 259 -12.46 -14.85 -44.13
C THR A 259 -12.66 -16.09 -45.00
N THR A 260 -13.69 -16.89 -44.69
CA THR A 260 -14.23 -17.91 -45.58
C THR A 260 -15.44 -17.35 -46.33
N THR A 261 -15.30 -17.25 -47.65
CA THR A 261 -16.36 -16.92 -48.61
C THR A 261 -17.38 -18.04 -48.71
N PRO A 262 -18.67 -17.72 -48.90
CA PRO A 262 -19.52 -18.50 -49.81
C PRO A 262 -20.12 -17.63 -50.92
N SER A 263 -20.08 -18.19 -52.12
CA SER A 263 -20.65 -17.69 -53.36
C SER A 263 -22.18 -17.82 -53.42
N ASP A 264 -22.86 -16.77 -53.87
CA ASP A 264 -24.04 -16.73 -54.76
C ASP A 264 -24.48 -15.26 -54.83
N GLY A 265 -24.90 -14.61 -55.92
CA GLY A 265 -25.33 -15.05 -57.24
C GLY A 265 -26.33 -14.00 -57.76
N GLY A 266 -25.97 -13.30 -58.84
CA GLY A 266 -26.86 -12.47 -59.69
C GLY A 266 -26.90 -10.98 -59.37
N SER A 267 -27.11 -10.06 -60.30
CA SER A 267 -27.04 -9.98 -61.77
C SER A 267 -27.38 -8.51 -62.12
N TYR A 268 -26.90 -8.00 -63.27
CA TYR A 268 -27.31 -6.78 -64.01
C TYR A 268 -27.24 -5.43 -63.26
N ASP A 269 -26.90 -4.26 -63.80
CA ASP A 269 -26.55 -3.68 -65.09
C ASP A 269 -26.13 -2.23 -64.70
N GLY A 270 -24.96 -1.71 -65.05
CA GLY A 270 -24.84 -0.91 -66.26
C GLY A 270 -23.96 0.31 -66.00
N THR A 271 -22.94 0.45 -66.87
CA THR A 271 -22.41 1.69 -67.46
C THR A 271 -22.07 2.86 -66.53
N GLY A 272 -20.78 3.11 -66.28
CA GLY A 272 -20.05 4.20 -66.96
C GLY A 272 -19.78 5.32 -65.94
N VAL A 273 -18.73 6.14 -65.95
CA VAL A 273 -17.71 6.51 -66.93
C VAL A 273 -16.54 7.10 -66.12
N VAL A 274 -15.34 6.87 -66.65
CA VAL A 274 -13.98 7.36 -66.37
C VAL A 274 -13.79 8.74 -65.69
N ASP A 275 -12.95 8.75 -64.64
CA ASP A 275 -11.66 9.48 -64.46
C ASP A 275 -11.54 11.01 -64.77
N PRO A 276 -10.43 11.69 -64.41
CA PRO A 276 -9.58 11.59 -63.21
C PRO A 276 -9.10 12.99 -62.72
N ALA A 277 -8.17 12.96 -61.75
CA ALA A 277 -7.02 13.88 -61.65
C ALA A 277 -7.29 15.29 -61.07
N THR A 278 -6.39 15.95 -60.32
CA THR A 278 -5.03 15.73 -59.82
C THR A 278 -4.66 16.97 -59.02
N GLY A 279 -3.68 16.85 -58.12
CA GLY A 279 -2.67 17.90 -57.90
C GLY A 279 -2.97 18.87 -56.75
N THR A 280 -2.36 18.70 -55.57
CA THR A 280 -1.01 19.18 -55.17
C THR A 280 -0.92 20.68 -54.96
N GLY A 281 -0.40 21.08 -53.78
CA GLY A 281 0.44 22.28 -53.70
C GLY A 281 0.24 23.17 -52.47
N SER A 282 1.06 22.94 -51.46
CA SER A 282 1.53 23.79 -50.35
C SER A 282 1.27 25.31 -50.38
N SER A 283 0.99 25.88 -49.20
CA SER A 283 1.76 26.97 -48.52
C SER A 283 0.94 27.50 -47.32
N SER A 284 1.47 27.44 -46.11
CA SER A 284 2.21 28.50 -45.39
C SER A 284 1.32 29.47 -44.60
N GLY A 285 1.42 29.37 -43.28
CA GLY A 285 1.51 30.45 -42.29
C GLY A 285 0.52 31.62 -42.34
N GLN A 286 -0.26 31.78 -41.27
CA GLN A 286 -0.67 33.10 -40.83
C GLN A 286 -0.82 33.15 -39.31
N MET A 287 0.14 33.84 -38.67
CA MET A 287 0.00 34.33 -37.30
C MET A 287 -0.98 35.51 -37.31
N VAL A 288 -1.94 35.50 -36.38
CA VAL A 288 -2.78 36.67 -36.09
C VAL A 288 -2.37 37.22 -34.74
N SER A 289 -1.93 38.47 -34.78
CA SER A 289 -1.67 39.35 -33.65
C SER A 289 -3.00 39.93 -33.15
N GLY A 290 -3.16 40.06 -31.83
CA GLY A 290 -4.24 40.80 -31.18
C GLY A 290 -3.67 41.56 -29.97
N SER A 291 -3.86 42.87 -29.96
CA SER A 291 -3.23 43.86 -29.08
C SER A 291 -4.20 44.43 -28.03
N GLY A 292 -3.64 44.89 -26.89
CA GLY A 292 -4.20 45.88 -25.95
C GLY A 292 -5.05 45.31 -24.80
N ALA A 293 -4.98 45.74 -23.54
CA ALA A 293 -4.31 46.81 -22.79
C ALA A 293 -4.17 46.28 -21.32
N GLY A 294 -3.22 46.62 -20.45
CA GLY A 294 -2.64 47.93 -20.15
C GLY A 294 -3.32 48.51 -18.89
N LEU A 295 -2.90 48.09 -17.69
CA LEU A 295 -3.04 48.88 -16.44
C LEU A 295 -1.85 48.61 -15.52
N GLU A 296 -1.08 49.67 -15.34
CA GLU A 296 0.15 49.82 -14.58
C GLU A 296 -0.19 50.48 -13.23
N TYR A 297 0.34 49.97 -12.13
CA TYR A 297 0.40 50.70 -10.87
C TYR A 297 1.76 50.43 -10.22
N GLY A 298 2.67 51.39 -10.39
CA GLY A 298 3.95 51.44 -9.71
C GLY A 298 3.94 52.58 -8.69
N SER A 299 4.43 52.30 -7.49
CA SER A 299 4.98 53.31 -6.59
C SER A 299 5.93 52.62 -5.62
N GLY A 300 7.22 52.84 -5.82
CA GLY A 300 8.28 52.39 -4.92
C GLY A 300 8.54 53.38 -3.78
N THR A 301 9.21 52.89 -2.75
CA THR A 301 10.08 53.69 -1.88
C THR A 301 11.25 52.81 -1.43
N GLN A 302 12.46 53.33 -1.61
CA GLN A 302 13.75 52.75 -1.27
C GLN A 302 14.36 53.56 -0.12
N PHE A 303 14.77 52.90 0.97
CA PHE A 303 15.79 53.25 1.97
C PHE A 303 15.92 51.98 2.86
N GLY A 304 17.04 51.44 3.32
CA GLY A 304 18.46 51.80 3.33
C GLY A 304 19.18 50.65 4.07
N SER A 305 20.48 50.54 3.84
CA SER A 305 21.42 49.46 4.22
C SER A 305 21.54 49.15 5.73
N GLY A 306 21.96 47.93 6.07
CA GLY A 306 22.48 47.60 7.41
C GLY A 306 22.82 46.13 7.66
N SER A 307 24.08 45.77 7.38
CA SER A 307 25.01 44.88 8.12
C SER A 307 24.51 43.62 8.83
N GLY A 308 25.14 42.49 8.48
CA GLY A 308 24.82 41.15 9.00
C GLY A 308 25.37 40.80 10.38
N THR A 309 25.19 39.53 10.74
CA THR A 309 26.13 38.73 11.55
C THR A 309 25.83 37.26 11.32
N GLN A 310 26.92 36.51 11.25
CA GLN A 310 27.05 35.07 11.03
C GLN A 310 27.38 34.45 12.39
N TYR A 311 26.55 33.54 12.90
CA TYR A 311 26.83 32.54 13.94
C TYR A 311 25.68 31.52 13.85
N GLY A 312 25.83 30.20 13.88
CA GLY A 312 26.93 29.34 14.25
C GLY A 312 26.25 28.02 14.67
N SER A 313 26.67 26.91 14.08
CA SER A 313 26.17 25.56 14.38
C SER A 313 26.35 25.21 15.86
N GLY A 314 25.35 24.56 16.44
CA GLY A 314 25.38 24.08 17.83
C GLY A 314 24.49 22.86 18.02
N SER A 315 25.07 21.69 17.78
CA SER A 315 24.58 20.38 18.22
C SER A 315 24.52 20.31 19.74
N GLY A 316 23.37 19.92 20.29
CA GLY A 316 23.20 19.65 21.73
C GLY A 316 22.21 18.52 21.93
N THR A 317 22.72 17.31 22.16
CA THR A 317 22.00 16.16 22.73
C THR A 317 21.86 16.38 24.22
N GLU A 318 20.64 16.39 24.75
CA GLU A 318 20.40 16.34 26.19
C GLU A 318 19.35 15.26 26.51
N TYR A 319 19.84 14.20 27.16
CA TYR A 319 19.03 13.18 27.83
C TYR A 319 18.46 13.79 29.12
N GLY A 320 17.13 13.87 29.22
CA GLY A 320 16.42 14.28 30.42
C GLY A 320 15.34 13.28 30.78
N SER A 321 15.65 12.38 31.73
CA SER A 321 14.67 11.50 32.37
C SER A 321 13.84 12.30 33.37
N GLY A 322 12.52 12.39 33.14
CA GLY A 322 11.56 12.96 34.07
C GLY A 322 10.27 12.17 34.06
N THR A 323 10.03 11.40 35.11
CA THR A 323 8.76 10.70 35.38
C THR A 323 7.77 11.68 36.03
N GLU A 324 6.72 12.05 35.30
CA GLU A 324 5.50 12.60 35.89
C GLU A 324 4.29 11.82 35.38
N THR A 325 3.63 11.14 36.31
CA THR A 325 2.35 10.49 36.14
C THR A 325 1.24 11.53 36.27
N GLN A 326 0.58 11.85 35.15
CA GLN A 326 -0.74 12.49 35.17
C GLN A 326 -1.75 11.66 34.37
N SER A 327 -2.80 11.26 35.07
CA SER A 327 -3.97 10.58 34.55
C SER A 327 -4.79 11.53 33.69
N GLY A 328 -4.79 11.31 32.37
CA GLY A 328 -5.56 12.07 31.39
C GLY A 328 -6.14 11.14 30.32
N SER A 329 -7.46 11.20 30.18
CA SER A 329 -8.29 10.44 29.24
C SER A 329 -7.89 10.68 27.77
N GLY A 330 -7.56 9.60 27.05
CA GLY A 330 -7.69 9.47 25.60
C GLY A 330 -6.84 10.41 24.73
N SER A 331 -5.52 10.25 24.76
CA SER A 331 -4.59 10.88 23.80
C SER A 331 -3.77 9.80 23.09
N GLN A 332 -4.03 9.53 21.81
CA GLN A 332 -3.14 8.71 20.99
C GLN A 332 -2.11 9.63 20.32
N ALA A 333 -0.88 9.53 20.82
CA ALA A 333 0.32 10.07 20.19
C ALA A 333 0.70 9.19 19.00
N MET A 334 1.38 9.77 18.01
CA MET A 334 2.18 9.05 17.02
C MET A 334 2.90 7.88 17.70
N LEU A 335 2.69 6.66 17.20
CA LEU A 335 3.54 5.55 17.63
C LEU A 335 4.98 5.88 17.25
N ALA A 336 5.94 5.43 18.06
CA ALA A 336 7.37 5.71 17.87
C ALA A 336 7.93 5.18 16.53
N ASP A 337 7.14 4.37 15.81
CA ASP A 337 7.44 3.85 14.47
C ASP A 337 6.79 4.67 13.33
N GLY A 338 6.06 5.76 13.62
CA GLY A 338 5.43 6.61 12.61
C GLY A 338 4.15 6.03 12.00
N SER A 339 3.50 5.06 12.65
CA SER A 339 2.21 4.50 12.19
C SER A 339 1.04 5.36 12.69
N TYR A 340 0.20 5.84 11.77
CA TYR A 340 -1.06 6.52 12.08
C TYR A 340 -2.22 5.52 12.08
N LEU A 341 -2.31 4.67 13.10
CA LEU A 341 -3.56 3.95 13.31
C LEU A 341 -4.59 4.94 13.88
N ALA A 342 -5.44 5.48 13.01
CA ALA A 342 -6.70 6.09 13.44
C ALA A 342 -7.39 5.07 14.35
N GLY A 343 -7.74 5.49 15.57
CA GLY A 343 -8.11 4.64 16.71
C GLY A 343 -9.39 3.79 16.59
N LEU A 344 -9.64 3.17 15.45
CA LEU A 344 -10.70 2.19 15.20
C LEU A 344 -10.18 0.78 14.92
N ALA A 345 -8.86 0.60 14.69
CA ALA A 345 -8.23 -0.72 14.52
C ALA A 345 -7.95 -1.46 15.85
N MET A 346 -8.10 -0.79 16.99
CA MET A 346 -7.90 -1.39 18.31
C MET A 346 -9.26 -1.72 18.93
N GLY A 347 -9.87 -2.82 18.50
CA GLY A 347 -11.03 -3.38 19.17
C GLY A 347 -10.67 -3.79 20.59
N GLU A 348 -10.99 -2.95 21.58
CA GLU A 348 -11.02 -3.37 22.98
C GLU A 348 -12.11 -4.43 23.16
N SER A 349 -11.74 -5.70 23.07
CA SER A 349 -12.58 -6.80 23.54
C SER A 349 -12.09 -7.21 24.93
N THR A 350 -12.59 -6.51 25.95
CA THR A 350 -12.54 -6.99 27.33
C THR A 350 -13.49 -8.18 27.46
N ARG A 351 -13.02 -9.42 27.18
CA ARG A 351 -13.72 -10.63 27.64
C ARG A 351 -12.76 -11.73 28.08
N VAL A 352 -12.63 -11.81 29.41
CA VAL A 352 -12.57 -13.00 30.26
C VAL A 352 -12.43 -14.33 29.50
N LEU A 353 -11.25 -14.94 29.61
CA LEU A 353 -11.01 -16.35 29.32
C LEU A 353 -12.04 -17.22 30.05
N SER A 354 -12.96 -17.86 29.32
CA SER A 354 -13.75 -18.97 29.85
C SER A 354 -13.00 -20.28 29.54
N PRO A 355 -12.60 -21.08 30.55
CA PRO A 355 -11.73 -22.25 30.36
C PRO A 355 -12.45 -23.51 29.85
N THR A 356 -13.60 -23.38 29.20
CA THR A 356 -14.49 -24.53 28.92
C THR A 356 -14.21 -25.27 27.62
N ALA A 357 -13.41 -24.72 26.68
CA ALA A 357 -13.12 -25.38 25.41
C ALA A 357 -11.93 -26.37 25.45
N LEU A 358 -11.03 -26.26 26.44
CA LEU A 358 -9.84 -27.11 26.57
C LEU A 358 -10.10 -28.46 27.28
N HIS A 359 -11.24 -28.62 27.94
CA HIS A 359 -11.57 -29.87 28.63
C HIS A 359 -12.29 -30.91 27.74
N PHE A 360 -12.96 -30.50 26.66
CA PHE A 360 -13.71 -31.45 25.81
C PHE A 360 -12.82 -32.26 24.87
N SER A 361 -11.71 -31.68 24.38
CA SER A 361 -10.77 -32.38 23.49
C SER A 361 -9.90 -33.41 24.23
N CYS A 362 -9.61 -33.19 25.52
CA CYS A 362 -8.85 -34.14 26.34
C CYS A 362 -9.70 -35.34 26.82
N LEU A 363 -11.01 -35.14 27.03
CA LEU A 363 -11.95 -36.21 27.41
C LEU A 363 -12.30 -37.14 26.23
N ALA A 364 -12.36 -36.63 25.00
CA ALA A 364 -12.62 -37.46 23.83
C ALA A 364 -11.44 -38.40 23.50
N ALA A 365 -10.20 -37.94 23.69
CA ALA A 365 -9.00 -38.76 23.45
C ALA A 365 -8.79 -39.86 24.50
N THR A 366 -9.27 -39.67 25.72
CA THR A 366 -9.17 -40.67 26.80
C THR A 366 -10.27 -41.73 26.74
N LEU A 367 -11.46 -41.40 26.20
CA LEU A 367 -12.55 -42.36 26.05
C LEU A 367 -12.27 -43.42 24.96
N VAL A 368 -11.57 -43.05 23.89
CA VAL A 368 -11.24 -43.98 22.80
C VAL A 368 -10.16 -44.99 23.22
N LEU A 369 -9.28 -44.64 24.15
CA LEU A 369 -8.26 -45.56 24.67
C LEU A 369 -8.83 -46.63 25.62
N PHE A 370 -9.98 -46.38 26.26
CA PHE A 370 -10.60 -47.32 27.19
C PHE A 370 -11.58 -48.31 26.55
N VAL A 371 -11.98 -48.10 25.28
CA VAL A 371 -12.89 -49.01 24.56
C VAL A 371 -12.13 -50.13 23.84
N PHE A 372 -10.79 -50.04 23.74
CA PHE A 372 -9.95 -51.01 23.02
C PHE A 372 -8.81 -51.62 23.86
N LEU A 373 -8.93 -51.61 25.20
CA LEU A 373 -8.06 -52.35 26.12
C LEU A 373 -8.82 -53.52 26.77
#